data_AF-A0A9N9JHQ9-F1
#
_entry.id   AF-A0A9N9JHQ9-F1
#
_cell.length_a   1.000
_cell.length_b   1.000
_cell.length_c   1.000
_cell.angle_alpha   90.00
_cell.angle_beta   90.00
_cell.angle_gamma   90.00
#
_symmetry.space_group_name_H-M   'P 1'
#
loop_
_entity.id
_entity.type
_entity.pdbx_description
1 polymer ?
#
loop_
_entity_poly.entity_id
_entity_poly.type
_entity_poly.pdbx_seq_one_letter_code
_entity_poly.pdbx_strand_id
1 'polypeptide(L)'
;IVVRCYDGRTKFLLETVQDAVEYYRTHGGEDIPVMAINDDVAKLYMLSQRGKREFPEYNDVVRYCISLARMLQCPISEYAALEDKIASIVYNPLQKLLPREKLLECLHRAFINIVNEIGVSINDVIHTHNKLDLLQYVSGLGPRKAEVLVKKILSESNLELERREEMQTNGSMGNKVFTNCAGFIRVRPKRVGSFDDTRIHPTYYILARKMVCDALDLEDDEAEEELYHTNNRR
;
A
#
# COMPACT_ATOMS: atom_id res chain seq x y z
N ILE A 1 -5.42 -20.52 0.49
CA ILE A 1 -5.69 -20.69 1.94
C ILE A 1 -4.42 -20.37 2.72
N VAL A 2 -4.54 -19.58 3.78
CA VAL A 2 -3.41 -19.27 4.68
C VAL A 2 -3.65 -19.95 6.01
N VAL A 3 -2.64 -20.68 6.50
CA VAL A 3 -2.69 -21.34 7.80
C VAL A 3 -1.45 -20.94 8.59
N ARG A 4 -1.59 -20.78 9.91
CA ARG A 4 -0.43 -20.66 10.80
C ARG A 4 0.31 -22.01 10.86
N CYS A 5 1.63 -22.00 10.93
CA CYS A 5 2.40 -23.18 11.33
C CYS A 5 3.45 -22.79 12.37
N TYR A 6 3.23 -23.16 13.65
CA TYR A 6 4.17 -22.86 14.74
C TYR A 6 4.50 -24.06 15.64
N ASP A 7 3.63 -25.06 15.66
CA ASP A 7 3.77 -26.27 16.47
C ASP A 7 3.37 -27.51 15.65
N GLY A 8 3.61 -28.70 16.20
CA GLY A 8 3.30 -29.94 15.50
C GLY A 8 1.81 -30.10 15.15
N ARG A 9 0.91 -29.52 15.97
CA ARG A 9 -0.54 -29.57 15.73
C ARG A 9 -0.96 -28.71 14.54
N THR A 10 -0.43 -27.50 14.45
CA THR A 10 -0.71 -26.60 13.32
C THR A 10 -0.02 -27.06 12.04
N LYS A 11 1.12 -27.75 12.14
CA LYS A 11 1.72 -28.46 11.00
C LYS A 11 0.79 -29.57 10.49
N PHE A 12 0.25 -30.39 11.38
CA PHE A 12 -0.72 -31.43 11.01
C PHE A 12 -1.98 -30.84 10.37
N LEU A 13 -2.47 -29.70 10.88
CA LEU A 13 -3.58 -28.97 10.27
C LEU A 13 -3.25 -28.49 8.85
N LEU A 14 -2.04 -27.94 8.63
CA LEU A 14 -1.59 -27.53 7.30
C LEU A 14 -1.59 -28.70 6.32
N GLU A 15 -1.00 -29.83 6.72
CA GLU A 15 -0.96 -31.07 5.93
C GLU A 15 -2.39 -31.56 5.62
N THR A 16 -3.28 -31.58 6.62
CA THR A 16 -4.68 -31.97 6.46
C THR A 16 -5.43 -31.08 5.46
N VAL A 17 -5.19 -29.76 5.51
CA VAL A 17 -5.83 -28.81 4.58
C VAL A 17 -5.28 -28.97 3.17
N GLN A 18 -3.98 -29.25 3.03
CA GLN A 18 -3.37 -29.56 1.73
C GLN A 18 -3.97 -30.81 1.11
N ASP A 19 -4.13 -31.89 1.88
CA ASP A 19 -4.76 -33.13 1.42
C ASP A 19 -6.22 -32.90 0.99
N ALA A 20 -6.97 -32.10 1.75
CA ALA A 20 -8.35 -31.77 1.41
C ALA A 20 -8.46 -30.94 0.12
N VAL A 21 -7.54 -29.99 -0.10
CA VAL A 21 -7.49 -29.20 -1.33
C VAL A 21 -7.06 -30.05 -2.52
N GLU A 22 -6.10 -30.96 -2.33
CA GLU A 22 -5.68 -31.90 -3.36
C GLU A 22 -6.81 -32.85 -3.77
N TYR A 23 -7.57 -33.34 -2.78
CA TYR A 23 -8.79 -34.10 -3.04
C TYR A 23 -9.82 -33.27 -3.84
N TYR A 24 -10.06 -32.01 -3.47
CA TYR A 24 -10.95 -31.12 -4.22
C TYR A 24 -10.48 -30.90 -5.66
N ARG A 25 -9.17 -30.67 -5.86
CA ARG A 25 -8.54 -30.48 -7.18
C ARG A 25 -8.69 -31.71 -8.07
N THR A 26 -8.45 -32.90 -7.53
CA THR A 26 -8.59 -34.17 -8.28
C THR A 26 -10.03 -34.50 -8.67
N HIS A 27 -11.02 -33.87 -8.03
CA HIS A 27 -12.45 -34.03 -8.34
C HIS A 27 -13.03 -32.89 -9.18
N GLY A 28 -12.18 -32.20 -9.95
CA GLY A 28 -12.59 -31.15 -10.89
C GLY A 28 -12.69 -29.75 -10.28
N GLY A 29 -12.20 -29.57 -9.05
CA GLY A 29 -12.06 -28.27 -8.41
C GLY A 29 -10.90 -27.44 -8.98
N GLU A 30 -10.91 -26.14 -8.68
CA GLU A 30 -9.82 -25.22 -9.01
C GLU A 30 -8.57 -25.51 -8.17
N ASP A 31 -7.41 -25.09 -8.69
CA ASP A 31 -6.15 -25.15 -7.94
C ASP A 31 -6.08 -24.03 -6.90
N ILE A 32 -6.07 -24.40 -5.62
CA ILE A 32 -6.10 -23.46 -4.49
C ILE A 32 -4.77 -23.55 -3.73
N PRO A 33 -3.90 -22.54 -3.78
CA PRO A 33 -2.64 -22.59 -3.07
C PRO A 33 -2.86 -22.58 -1.55
N VAL A 34 -2.22 -23.50 -0.83
CA VAL A 34 -2.21 -23.55 0.64
C VAL A 34 -0.81 -23.23 1.14
N MET A 35 -0.68 -22.20 1.97
CA MET A 35 0.62 -21.73 2.44
C MET A 35 0.62 -21.38 3.92
N ALA A 36 1.78 -21.53 4.54
CA ALA A 36 2.07 -21.01 5.86
C ALA A 36 2.84 -19.69 5.76
N ILE A 37 2.45 -18.70 6.57
CA ILE A 37 3.11 -17.39 6.63
C ILE A 37 3.54 -17.07 8.07
N ASN A 38 4.49 -16.13 8.21
CA ASN A 38 4.85 -15.58 9.50
C ASN A 38 3.65 -14.82 10.12
N ASP A 39 3.35 -15.13 11.37
CA ASP A 39 2.20 -14.60 12.12
C ASP A 39 2.55 -13.58 13.20
N ASP A 40 3.80 -13.13 13.29
CA ASP A 40 4.27 -12.19 14.33
C ASP A 40 3.45 -10.90 14.33
N VAL A 41 3.09 -10.40 13.14
CA VAL A 41 2.21 -9.23 12.98
C VAL A 41 0.80 -9.54 13.46
N ALA A 42 0.25 -10.69 13.09
CA ALA A 42 -1.10 -11.10 13.48
C ALA A 42 -1.24 -11.29 15.00
N LYS A 43 -0.20 -11.81 15.67
CA LYS A 43 -0.13 -11.91 17.14
C LYS A 43 -0.18 -10.54 17.83
N LEU A 44 0.50 -9.54 17.26
CA LEU A 44 0.47 -8.17 17.80
C LEU A 44 -0.88 -7.50 17.50
N TYR A 45 -1.44 -7.72 16.31
CA TYR A 45 -2.71 -7.13 15.88
C TYR A 45 -3.90 -7.63 16.72
N MET A 46 -4.00 -8.94 16.97
CA MET A 46 -5.18 -9.53 17.62
C MET A 46 -5.48 -8.92 19.01
N LEU A 47 -4.43 -8.56 19.76
CA LEU A 47 -4.52 -7.96 21.09
C LEU A 47 -4.49 -6.41 21.06
N SER A 48 -4.26 -5.81 19.90
CA SER A 48 -4.11 -4.37 19.75
C SER A 48 -5.43 -3.62 19.93
N GLN A 49 -5.34 -2.36 20.38
CA GLN A 49 -6.49 -1.45 20.41
C GLN A 49 -7.05 -1.19 19.00
N ARG A 50 -6.18 -1.16 17.99
CA ARG A 50 -6.57 -1.03 16.59
C ARG A 50 -7.46 -2.19 16.15
N GLY A 51 -7.04 -3.44 16.39
CA GLY A 51 -7.86 -4.61 16.07
C GLY A 51 -9.20 -4.61 16.80
N LYS A 52 -9.22 -4.22 18.08
CA LYS A 52 -10.46 -4.09 18.87
C LYS A 52 -11.40 -2.99 18.34
N ARG A 53 -10.86 -1.90 17.80
CA ARG A 53 -11.65 -0.81 17.20
C ARG A 53 -12.17 -1.16 15.81
N GLU A 54 -11.35 -1.82 14.99
CA GLU A 54 -11.74 -2.25 13.64
C GLU A 54 -12.78 -3.37 13.69
N PHE A 55 -12.65 -4.31 14.63
CA PHE A 55 -13.52 -5.47 14.77
C PHE A 55 -13.90 -5.71 16.24
N PRO A 56 -14.81 -4.88 16.80
CA PRO A 56 -15.20 -4.96 18.21
C PRO A 56 -15.96 -6.24 18.53
N GLU A 57 -16.74 -6.78 17.58
CA GLU A 57 -17.58 -7.96 17.78
C GLU A 57 -16.82 -9.29 17.65
N TYR A 58 -15.61 -9.26 17.09
CA TYR A 58 -14.84 -10.47 16.86
C TYR A 58 -13.90 -10.78 18.02
N ASN A 59 -13.74 -12.07 18.32
CA ASN A 59 -12.76 -12.55 19.29
C ASN A 59 -11.32 -12.46 18.73
N ASP A 60 -10.35 -12.68 19.60
CA ASP A 60 -8.93 -12.52 19.24
C ASP A 60 -8.49 -13.49 18.13
N VAL A 61 -9.04 -14.71 18.08
CA VAL A 61 -8.71 -15.70 17.04
C VAL A 61 -9.21 -15.26 15.66
N VAL A 62 -10.41 -14.71 15.58
CA VAL A 62 -10.95 -14.19 14.31
C VAL A 62 -10.14 -12.99 13.85
N ARG A 63 -9.80 -12.04 14.74
CA ARG A 63 -8.91 -10.91 14.40
C ARG A 63 -7.52 -11.36 13.95
N TYR A 64 -7.00 -12.41 14.57
CA TYR A 64 -5.75 -13.04 14.18
C TYR A 64 -5.83 -13.58 12.73
N CYS A 65 -6.87 -14.33 12.39
CA CYS A 65 -7.10 -14.83 11.03
C CYS A 65 -7.28 -13.70 10.01
N ILE A 66 -7.96 -12.61 10.38
CA ILE A 66 -8.10 -11.43 9.52
C ILE A 66 -6.74 -10.82 9.19
N SER A 67 -5.86 -10.65 10.19
CA SER A 67 -4.52 -10.11 9.96
C SER A 67 -3.64 -11.06 9.13
N LEU A 68 -3.76 -12.38 9.30
CA LEU A 68 -3.09 -13.34 8.42
C LEU A 68 -3.53 -13.20 6.95
N ALA A 69 -4.83 -13.04 6.70
CA ALA A 69 -5.33 -12.82 5.35
C ALA A 69 -4.83 -11.49 4.76
N ARG A 70 -4.81 -10.42 5.56
CA ARG A 70 -4.28 -9.11 5.14
C ARG A 70 -2.78 -9.13 4.89
N MET A 71 -2.03 -9.88 5.69
CA MET A 71 -0.60 -10.11 5.50
C MET A 71 -0.31 -10.75 4.14
N LEU A 72 -1.15 -11.68 3.68
CA LEU A 72 -1.01 -12.26 2.33
C LEU A 72 -1.27 -11.22 1.23
N GLN A 73 -2.26 -10.34 1.43
CA GLN A 73 -2.66 -9.36 0.43
C GLN A 73 -1.66 -8.20 0.31
N CYS A 74 -1.20 -7.67 1.44
CA CYS A 74 -0.34 -6.48 1.50
C CYS A 74 0.47 -6.50 2.80
N PRO A 75 1.60 -7.23 2.85
CA PRO A 75 2.41 -7.34 4.06
C PRO A 75 2.86 -5.97 4.58
N ILE A 76 3.29 -5.08 3.68
CA ILE A 76 3.86 -3.77 4.03
C ILE A 76 2.88 -2.90 4.82
N SER A 77 1.58 -2.95 4.51
CA SER A 77 0.58 -2.16 5.25
C SER A 77 0.34 -2.69 6.65
N GLU A 78 0.36 -4.02 6.81
CA GLU A 78 0.21 -4.63 8.13
C GLU A 78 1.42 -4.38 9.03
N TYR A 79 2.64 -4.40 8.48
CA TYR A 79 3.85 -4.01 9.21
C TYR A 79 3.86 -2.52 9.56
N ALA A 80 3.54 -1.63 8.60
CA ALA A 80 3.53 -0.18 8.79
C ALA A 80 2.60 0.25 9.94
N ALA A 81 1.49 -0.46 10.09
CA ALA A 81 0.46 -0.14 11.07
C ALA A 81 0.72 -0.71 12.48
N LEU A 82 1.89 -1.31 12.72
CA LEU A 82 2.36 -1.69 14.06
C LEU A 82 3.04 -0.54 14.80
N GLU A 83 3.34 0.57 14.13
CA GLU A 83 4.09 1.70 14.70
C GLU A 83 5.38 1.19 15.40
N ASP A 84 5.69 1.70 16.59
CA ASP A 84 6.83 1.32 17.42
C ASP A 84 6.85 -0.17 17.85
N LYS A 85 5.72 -0.87 17.78
CA LYS A 85 5.64 -2.29 18.17
C LYS A 85 6.36 -3.20 17.18
N ILE A 86 6.66 -2.70 15.99
CA ILE A 86 7.45 -3.45 15.01
C ILE A 86 8.82 -3.85 15.55
N ALA A 87 9.41 -3.06 16.46
CA ALA A 87 10.67 -3.36 17.11
C ALA A 87 10.60 -4.57 18.07
N SER A 88 9.40 -5.02 18.44
CA SER A 88 9.19 -6.21 19.27
C SER A 88 9.27 -7.51 18.47
N ILE A 89 9.15 -7.44 17.14
CA ILE A 89 9.36 -8.59 16.26
C ILE A 89 10.86 -8.86 16.16
N VAL A 90 11.24 -10.14 16.26
CA VAL A 90 12.65 -10.56 16.22
C VAL A 90 13.02 -10.86 14.77
N TYR A 91 13.74 -9.94 14.12
CA TYR A 91 14.24 -10.12 12.76
C TYR A 91 15.64 -10.76 12.74
N ASN A 92 16.44 -10.48 13.77
CA ASN A 92 17.80 -10.98 13.90
C ASN A 92 18.09 -11.35 15.36
N PRO A 93 18.79 -12.47 15.65
CA PRO A 93 19.16 -12.86 17.01
C PRO A 93 19.94 -11.78 17.79
N LEU A 94 20.74 -10.97 17.08
CA LEU A 94 21.58 -9.93 17.65
C LEU A 94 20.88 -8.57 17.76
N GLN A 95 19.61 -8.45 17.35
CA GLN A 95 18.84 -7.20 17.38
C GLN A 95 18.78 -6.57 18.78
N LYS A 96 18.77 -7.40 19.83
CA LYS A 96 18.74 -6.95 21.24
C LYS A 96 20.01 -6.22 21.67
N LEU A 97 21.10 -6.33 20.89
CA LEU A 97 22.35 -5.61 21.15
C LEU A 97 22.30 -4.15 20.67
N LEU A 98 21.29 -3.79 19.88
CA LEU A 98 21.12 -2.42 19.37
C LEU A 98 20.24 -1.59 20.32
N PRO A 99 20.55 -0.29 20.51
CA PRO A 99 19.61 0.64 21.11
C PRO A 99 18.28 0.65 20.35
N ARG A 100 17.17 0.72 21.09
CA ARG A 100 15.81 0.64 20.51
C ARG A 100 15.57 1.74 19.48
N GLU A 101 16.09 2.93 19.73
CA GLU A 101 15.96 4.09 18.85
C GLU A 101 16.64 3.86 17.50
N LYS A 102 17.86 3.31 17.52
CA LYS A 102 18.61 2.98 16.29
C LYS A 102 17.92 1.89 15.47
N LEU A 103 17.32 0.90 16.15
CA LEU A 103 16.55 -0.14 15.49
C LEU A 103 15.32 0.45 14.78
N LEU A 104 14.54 1.29 15.48
CA LEU A 104 13.37 1.95 14.91
C LEU A 104 13.75 2.84 13.72
N GLU A 105 14.84 3.61 13.84
CA GLU A 105 15.36 4.42 12.73
C GLU A 105 15.67 3.57 11.49
N CYS A 106 16.35 2.42 11.68
CA CYS A 106 16.65 1.51 10.58
C CYS A 106 15.37 0.93 9.95
N LEU A 107 14.39 0.53 10.76
CA LEU A 107 13.11 -0.01 10.29
C LEU A 107 12.30 1.07 9.55
N HIS A 108 12.24 2.29 10.06
CA HIS A 108 11.59 3.42 9.40
C HIS A 108 12.24 3.72 8.04
N ARG A 109 13.57 3.68 7.95
CA ARG A 109 14.26 3.85 6.68
C ARG A 109 13.94 2.73 5.68
N ALA A 110 13.84 1.49 6.14
CA ALA A 110 13.42 0.36 5.30
C ALA A 110 11.98 0.56 4.78
N PHE A 111 11.06 1.03 5.63
CA PHE A 111 9.70 1.39 5.21
C PHE A 111 9.68 2.48 4.17
N ILE A 112 10.42 3.57 4.39
CA ILE A 112 10.51 4.67 3.42
C ILE A 112 10.99 4.10 2.07
N ASN A 113 12.06 3.31 2.05
CA ASN A 113 12.57 2.75 0.80
C ASN A 113 11.51 1.90 0.08
N ILE A 114 10.90 0.92 0.77
CA ILE A 114 9.94 0.00 0.16
C ILE A 114 8.65 0.71 -0.26
N VAL A 115 8.12 1.62 0.57
CA VAL A 115 6.86 2.33 0.27
C VAL A 115 7.04 3.25 -0.95
N ASN A 116 8.16 3.96 -1.04
CA ASN A 116 8.46 4.79 -2.22
C ASN A 116 8.80 3.93 -3.44
N GLU A 117 9.45 2.78 -3.24
CA GLU A 117 9.69 1.82 -4.31
C GLU A 117 8.40 1.21 -4.84
N ILE A 118 7.36 0.96 -4.05
CA ILE A 118 6.08 0.42 -4.55
C ILE A 118 5.18 1.54 -5.10
N GLY A 119 5.18 2.70 -4.44
CA GLY A 119 4.28 3.81 -4.72
C GLY A 119 2.87 3.58 -4.18
N VAL A 120 2.23 4.65 -3.72
CA VAL A 120 0.96 4.60 -2.98
C VAL A 120 -0.17 5.18 -3.83
N SER A 121 -1.23 4.41 -4.05
CA SER A 121 -2.47 4.91 -4.69
C SER A 121 -3.28 5.68 -3.66
N ILE A 122 -3.43 7.00 -3.84
CA ILE A 122 -3.98 7.88 -2.80
C ILE A 122 -5.46 7.58 -2.51
N ASN A 123 -6.28 7.42 -3.56
CA ASN A 123 -7.71 7.15 -3.41
C ASN A 123 -7.93 5.77 -2.77
N ASP A 124 -7.19 4.75 -3.20
CA ASP A 124 -7.30 3.39 -2.60
C ASP A 124 -6.94 3.40 -1.12
N VAL A 125 -5.91 4.16 -0.73
CA VAL A 125 -5.47 4.25 0.67
C VAL A 125 -6.47 5.01 1.53
N ILE A 126 -7.06 6.09 1.03
CA ILE A 126 -8.04 6.89 1.78
C ILE A 126 -9.30 6.08 2.10
N HIS A 127 -9.73 5.19 1.19
CA HIS A 127 -10.90 4.34 1.39
C HIS A 127 -10.61 3.02 2.11
N THR A 128 -9.33 2.69 2.37
CA THR A 128 -8.94 1.43 3.03
C THR A 128 -8.22 1.69 4.36
N HIS A 129 -8.93 1.49 5.48
CA HIS A 129 -8.42 1.79 6.82
C HIS A 129 -7.04 1.21 7.15
N ASN A 130 -6.73 -0.02 6.74
CA ASN A 130 -5.45 -0.66 7.07
C ASN A 130 -4.26 -0.19 6.21
N LYS A 131 -4.46 0.73 5.26
CA LYS A 131 -3.39 1.24 4.39
C LYS A 131 -3.02 2.70 4.66
N LEU A 132 -3.81 3.42 5.47
CA LEU A 132 -3.59 4.84 5.78
C LEU A 132 -2.18 5.09 6.35
N ASP A 133 -1.69 4.17 7.17
CA ASP A 133 -0.38 4.25 7.81
C ASP A 133 0.78 4.19 6.83
N LEU A 134 0.57 3.81 5.55
CA LEU A 134 1.60 3.87 4.52
C LEU A 134 1.98 5.30 4.15
N LEU A 135 1.04 6.25 4.22
CA LEU A 135 1.25 7.62 3.75
C LEU A 135 2.32 8.35 4.56
N GLN A 136 2.52 7.99 5.83
CA GLN A 136 3.56 8.61 6.65
C GLN A 136 4.98 8.26 6.20
N TYR A 137 5.16 7.18 5.42
CA TYR A 137 6.45 6.71 4.92
C TYR A 137 6.76 7.18 3.49
N VAL A 138 5.83 7.90 2.84
CA VAL A 138 6.07 8.52 1.53
C VAL A 138 7.06 9.67 1.68
N SER A 139 7.99 9.81 0.74
CA SER A 139 9.01 10.85 0.76
C SER A 139 8.41 12.24 0.89
N GLY A 140 8.94 13.05 1.81
CA GLY A 140 8.42 14.39 2.10
C GLY A 140 7.17 14.42 2.99
N LEU A 141 6.44 13.31 3.06
CA LEU A 141 5.40 13.09 4.05
C LEU A 141 6.00 12.58 5.37
N GLY A 142 5.20 12.73 6.40
CA GLY A 142 5.44 12.26 7.76
C GLY A 142 4.08 12.16 8.44
N PRO A 143 3.99 11.67 9.69
CA PRO A 143 2.71 11.34 10.31
C PRO A 143 1.72 12.52 10.29
N ARG A 144 2.19 13.71 10.68
CA ARG A 144 1.36 14.94 10.67
C ARG A 144 0.90 15.35 9.27
N LYS A 145 1.79 15.29 8.28
CA LYS A 145 1.45 15.74 6.91
C LYS A 145 0.52 14.74 6.22
N ALA A 146 0.73 13.45 6.45
CA ALA A 146 -0.14 12.39 5.95
C ALA A 146 -1.56 12.55 6.50
N GLU A 147 -1.70 12.78 7.81
CA GLU A 147 -3.00 13.01 8.44
C GLU A 147 -3.71 14.26 7.87
N VAL A 148 -2.98 15.37 7.71
CA VAL A 148 -3.53 16.60 7.13
C VAL A 148 -3.96 16.39 5.68
N LEU A 149 -3.18 15.66 4.88
CA LEU A 149 -3.52 15.34 3.50
C LEU A 149 -4.84 14.55 3.42
N VAL A 150 -4.95 13.46 4.19
CA VAL A 150 -6.16 12.62 4.23
C VAL A 150 -7.38 13.43 4.67
N LYS A 151 -7.25 14.21 5.75
CA LYS A 151 -8.35 15.05 6.26
C LYS A 151 -8.86 16.05 5.22
N LYS A 152 -7.96 16.64 4.44
CA LYS A 152 -8.33 17.61 3.42
C LYS A 152 -9.05 16.97 2.24
N ILE A 153 -8.53 15.86 1.71
CA ILE A 153 -9.18 15.13 0.62
C ILE A 153 -10.59 14.69 1.04
N LEU A 154 -10.74 14.20 2.27
CA LEU A 154 -12.05 13.81 2.84
C LEU A 154 -12.99 14.99 3.15
N SER A 155 -12.50 16.23 3.14
CA SER A 155 -13.34 17.42 3.35
C SER A 155 -13.89 17.99 2.05
N GLU A 156 -13.37 17.56 0.89
CA GLU A 156 -13.83 18.02 -0.41
C GLU A 156 -15.08 17.26 -0.85
N SER A 157 -15.91 17.89 -1.70
CA SER A 157 -17.17 17.30 -2.17
C SER A 157 -16.97 15.98 -2.92
N ASN A 158 -15.84 15.83 -3.60
CA ASN A 158 -15.56 14.67 -4.45
C ASN A 158 -14.98 13.49 -3.67
N LEU A 159 -14.50 13.70 -2.43
CA LEU A 159 -13.86 12.70 -1.55
C LEU A 159 -12.70 11.91 -2.16
N GLU A 160 -12.28 12.27 -3.36
CA GLU A 160 -11.27 11.63 -4.19
C GLU A 160 -10.41 12.71 -4.85
N LEU A 161 -9.15 12.37 -5.08
CA LEU A 161 -8.23 13.19 -5.85
C LEU A 161 -8.31 12.80 -7.34
N GLU A 162 -8.42 13.78 -8.24
CA GLU A 162 -8.45 13.52 -9.69
C GLU A 162 -7.08 13.69 -10.34
N ARG A 163 -6.26 14.61 -9.84
CA ARG A 163 -4.91 14.90 -10.33
C ARG A 163 -3.92 15.07 -9.20
N ARG A 164 -2.65 14.75 -9.43
CA ARG A 164 -1.60 14.97 -8.42
C ARG A 164 -1.46 16.44 -8.02
N GLU A 165 -1.62 17.35 -8.97
CA GLU A 165 -1.50 18.80 -8.78
C GLU A 165 -2.49 19.33 -7.74
N GLU A 166 -3.65 18.68 -7.59
CA GLU A 166 -4.64 19.02 -6.56
C GLU A 166 -4.08 18.82 -5.15
N MET A 167 -3.08 17.95 -4.94
CA MET A 167 -2.43 17.84 -3.64
C MET A 167 -1.76 19.15 -3.21
N GLN A 168 -1.30 19.95 -4.17
CA GLN A 168 -0.65 21.23 -3.91
C GLN A 168 -1.70 22.29 -3.54
N THR A 169 -2.80 22.37 -4.28
CA THR A 169 -3.89 23.35 -4.05
C THR A 169 -4.76 22.96 -2.86
N ASN A 170 -5.25 21.73 -2.87
CA ASN A 170 -6.28 21.21 -1.96
C ASN A 170 -5.66 20.66 -0.67
N GLY A 171 -4.47 20.05 -0.75
CA GLY A 171 -3.74 19.55 0.43
C GLY A 171 -3.06 20.63 1.28
N SER A 172 -3.05 21.89 0.81
CA SER A 172 -2.14 22.98 1.25
C SER A 172 -0.73 22.46 1.54
N MET A 173 -0.21 21.71 0.58
CA MET A 173 1.12 21.15 0.62
C MET A 173 2.10 22.16 0.02
N GLY A 174 3.14 22.53 0.76
CA GLY A 174 4.15 23.44 0.23
C GLY A 174 4.91 22.82 -0.95
N ASN A 175 5.35 23.65 -1.90
CA ASN A 175 5.99 23.21 -3.15
C ASN A 175 7.07 22.14 -2.96
N LYS A 176 7.97 22.32 -1.98
CA LYS A 176 9.04 21.33 -1.69
C LYS A 176 8.49 19.96 -1.28
N VAL A 177 7.40 19.94 -0.52
CA VAL A 177 6.79 18.70 -0.05
C VAL A 177 6.12 17.99 -1.22
N PHE A 178 5.42 18.74 -2.07
CA PHE A 178 4.80 18.22 -3.29
C PHE A 178 5.87 17.61 -4.22
N THR A 179 6.95 18.33 -4.51
CA THR A 179 8.06 17.82 -5.33
C THR A 179 8.69 16.55 -4.74
N ASN A 180 8.74 16.42 -3.42
CA ASN A 180 9.30 15.21 -2.80
C ASN A 180 8.37 14.00 -2.88
N CYS A 181 7.05 14.20 -2.83
CA CYS A 181 6.08 13.09 -2.74
C CYS A 181 5.42 12.72 -4.07
N ALA A 182 5.32 13.66 -5.03
CA ALA A 182 4.48 13.52 -6.21
C ALA A 182 4.89 12.34 -7.12
N GLY A 183 6.17 11.97 -7.14
CA GLY A 183 6.66 10.82 -7.91
C GLY A 183 6.29 9.45 -7.32
N PHE A 184 5.86 9.42 -6.05
CA PHE A 184 5.56 8.20 -5.31
C PHE A 184 4.06 8.01 -5.05
N ILE A 185 3.25 9.03 -5.33
CA ILE A 185 1.80 8.99 -5.14
C ILE A 185 1.13 8.79 -6.49
N ARG A 186 0.30 7.76 -6.60
CA ARG A 186 -0.47 7.47 -7.80
C ARG A 186 -1.91 7.92 -7.63
N VAL A 187 -2.45 8.47 -8.71
CA VAL A 187 -3.85 8.86 -8.83
C VAL A 187 -4.36 8.15 -10.07
N ARG A 188 -5.28 7.20 -9.91
CA ARG A 188 -5.87 6.49 -11.05
C ARG A 188 -6.69 7.50 -11.84
N PRO A 189 -6.32 7.79 -13.10
CA PRO A 189 -6.95 8.86 -13.83
C PRO A 189 -8.34 8.43 -14.31
N LYS A 190 -9.30 9.34 -14.26
CA LYS A 190 -10.62 9.17 -14.91
C LYS A 190 -10.54 9.34 -16.43
N ARG A 191 -9.43 9.86 -16.95
CA ARG A 191 -9.19 10.15 -18.37
C ARG A 191 -7.94 9.40 -18.86
N VAL A 192 -7.97 8.94 -20.10
CA VAL A 192 -6.85 8.33 -20.82
C VAL A 192 -5.75 9.39 -21.09
N GLY A 193 -4.48 8.99 -21.11
CA GLY A 193 -3.37 9.89 -21.42
C GLY A 193 -2.86 10.77 -20.26
N SER A 194 -3.29 10.50 -19.01
CA SER A 194 -2.64 11.05 -17.82
C SER A 194 -1.45 10.19 -17.38
N PHE A 195 -0.38 10.85 -16.94
CA PHE A 195 0.79 10.19 -16.35
C PHE A 195 0.67 10.00 -14.82
N ASP A 196 -0.45 10.37 -14.22
CA ASP A 196 -0.64 10.37 -12.74
C ASP A 196 -0.69 8.97 -12.10
N ASP A 197 -0.89 7.91 -12.88
CA ASP A 197 -0.76 6.51 -12.41
C ASP A 197 0.62 5.89 -12.73
N THR A 198 1.53 6.68 -13.31
CA THR A 198 2.90 6.22 -13.64
C THR A 198 3.92 6.65 -12.59
N ARG A 199 5.18 6.22 -12.71
CA ARG A 199 6.28 6.72 -11.85
C ARG A 199 6.92 8.00 -12.37
N ILE A 200 6.42 8.57 -13.46
CA ILE A 200 6.94 9.80 -14.01
C ILE A 200 6.58 10.92 -13.05
N HIS A 201 7.57 11.69 -12.62
CA HIS A 201 7.34 12.84 -11.74
C HIS A 201 6.70 14.00 -12.55
N PRO A 202 5.75 14.78 -12.00
CA PRO A 202 5.06 15.87 -12.72
C PRO A 202 5.99 16.88 -13.41
N THR A 203 7.16 17.15 -12.83
CA THR A 203 8.21 17.99 -13.45
C THR A 203 8.61 17.54 -14.85
N TYR A 204 8.50 16.24 -15.16
CA TYR A 204 8.89 15.65 -16.44
C TYR A 204 7.69 15.33 -17.35
N TYR A 205 6.46 15.75 -17.01
CA TYR A 205 5.29 15.47 -17.85
C TYR A 205 5.41 16.05 -19.25
N ILE A 206 5.96 17.26 -19.38
CA ILE A 206 6.19 17.89 -20.70
C ILE A 206 7.16 17.04 -21.53
N LEU A 207 8.25 16.57 -20.92
CA LEU A 207 9.23 15.71 -21.60
C LEU A 207 8.61 14.37 -21.99
N ALA A 208 7.81 13.76 -21.10
CA ALA A 208 7.12 12.51 -21.38
C ALA A 208 6.11 12.65 -22.52
N ARG A 209 5.37 13.77 -22.60
CA ARG A 209 4.49 14.05 -23.75
C ARG A 209 5.28 14.11 -25.04
N LYS A 210 6.38 14.87 -25.08
CA LYS A 210 7.24 14.96 -26.29
C LYS A 210 7.75 13.59 -26.74
N MET A 211 8.25 12.77 -25.80
CA MET A 211 8.68 11.41 -26.11
C MET A 211 7.57 10.54 -26.71
N VAL A 212 6.31 10.73 -26.27
CA VAL A 212 5.15 10.03 -26.85
C VAL A 212 4.85 10.54 -28.25
N CYS A 213 4.94 11.86 -28.49
CA CYS A 213 4.71 12.45 -29.82
C CYS A 213 5.75 11.97 -30.83
N ASP A 214 7.04 12.06 -30.44
CA ASP A 214 8.16 11.59 -31.25
C ASP A 214 8.05 10.08 -31.57
N ALA A 215 7.58 9.27 -30.61
CA ALA A 215 7.40 7.83 -30.82
C ALA A 215 6.21 7.46 -31.72
N LEU A 216 5.25 8.37 -31.89
CA LEU A 216 4.07 8.19 -32.73
C LEU A 216 4.19 8.93 -34.07
N ASP A 217 5.33 9.57 -34.35
CA ASP A 217 5.56 10.42 -35.52
C ASP A 217 4.48 11.51 -35.70
N LEU A 218 3.94 12.03 -34.58
CA LEU A 218 2.95 13.11 -34.59
C LEU A 218 3.64 14.47 -34.73
N GLU A 219 3.11 15.33 -35.60
CA GLU A 219 3.52 16.74 -35.64
C GLU A 219 3.08 17.44 -34.34
N ASP A 220 3.89 18.39 -33.84
CA ASP A 220 3.70 19.05 -32.52
C ASP A 220 2.27 19.64 -32.34
N ASP A 221 1.60 20.00 -33.43
CA ASP A 221 0.25 20.59 -33.45
C ASP A 221 -0.89 19.54 -33.41
N GLU A 222 -0.64 18.28 -33.80
CA GLU A 222 -1.65 17.20 -33.84
C GLU A 222 -1.71 16.37 -32.54
N ALA A 223 -0.65 16.44 -31.74
CA ALA A 223 -0.49 15.64 -30.53
C ALA A 223 -1.48 15.99 -29.41
N GLU A 224 -1.86 17.26 -29.26
CA GLU A 224 -2.91 17.63 -28.30
C GLU A 224 -4.27 17.05 -28.74
N GLU A 225 -4.64 17.18 -30.01
CA GLU A 225 -5.94 16.72 -30.52
C GLU A 225 -6.09 15.19 -30.48
N GLU A 226 -5.08 14.39 -30.83
CA GLU A 226 -5.19 12.93 -30.76
C GLU A 226 -5.28 12.38 -29.32
N LEU A 227 -4.53 12.97 -28.38
CA LEU A 227 -4.63 12.63 -26.95
C LEU A 227 -6.00 13.04 -26.37
N TYR A 228 -6.62 14.12 -26.86
CA TYR A 228 -7.99 14.50 -26.51
C TYR A 228 -9.06 13.66 -27.24
N HIS A 229 -8.81 13.15 -28.45
CA HIS A 229 -9.78 12.35 -29.20
C HIS A 229 -9.80 10.87 -28.83
N THR A 230 -8.67 10.27 -28.44
CA THR A 230 -8.66 8.93 -27.81
C THR A 230 -9.40 8.91 -26.47
N ASN A 231 -9.46 10.05 -25.78
CA ASN A 231 -10.19 10.25 -24.53
C ASN A 231 -11.72 10.19 -24.64
N ASN A 232 -12.28 10.38 -25.83
CA ASN A 232 -13.73 10.41 -26.07
C ASN A 232 -14.26 9.21 -26.86
N ARG A 233 -13.41 8.25 -27.24
CA ARG A 233 -13.76 7.11 -28.10
C ARG A 233 -13.93 5.77 -27.38
N ARG A 234 -13.91 5.71 -26.04
CA ARG A 234 -14.18 4.49 -25.26
C ARG A 234 -15.02 4.77 -24.03
#